data_AF-A0AAR5QB72-F1
#
_entry.id   AF-A0AAR5QB72-F1
#
_cell.length_a   1.000
_cell.length_b   1.000
_cell.length_c   1.000
_cell.angle_alpha   90.00
_cell.angle_beta   90.00
_cell.angle_gamma   90.00
#
_symmetry.space_group_name_H-M   'P 1'
#
loop_
_entity.id
_entity.type
_entity.pdbx_description
1 polymer ?
#
loop_
_entity_poly.entity_id
_entity_poly.type
_entity_poly.pdbx_seq_one_letter_code
_entity_poly.pdbx_strand_id
1 'polypeptide(L)'
;MALTDGQQGDEVPHFVAPIIQDNPTGWGPCELPDQFKDMPYQPFSKGDRLGKISDWTGAAFQDKKYASKYASQFGSGSQYAYYHDEDESTFHLVDTTRVQKPPYQRGRFRMNQRNMRGGRGGRNNTMGGGMQSLGKGIKARDAYKKNQVRKFGQGRVRPQIKIRDASVTVKNDWHTIEEMDFPRLGKLSLPGIKEGDDIVRCGELEYYDKSYDRVNVKNEKPLQSVNRIFHTVTTTDDPVIRKLTKTEGNVYATDTILATIMCSTRSNYSWDIVIEKIGDKLFFDKRDNTEFDLLTVNETSVEPPQDDGNSLNSPRNLALEATFINHNFSQQVLKSGANEQRYKFEEPNPFVSEEEDGEIASVAYRYKKWDLGGGITLVSRCEHDAVVQSPNGELQFLTIKALNEWDSKLANGVEWRQKLDIQRGAVLANELRNNACKLAKWTVQALLAGSDQIKFGYVSRSHVRDSSKHVILGTQQYKPTEFATQINLNMDNAWGILRCIIDIVMKQKDGKYLIMKDPNKPMIRLYDIPDNTFESEGEDESDEDSPQDNANFHSLYSYNASAKR
;
A
#
# COMPACT_ATOMS: atom_id res chain seq x y z
N MET A 1 -5.83 -67.90 -40.27
CA MET A 1 -6.24 -67.41 -38.93
C MET A 1 -7.54 -66.67 -39.13
N ALA A 2 -8.62 -67.13 -38.50
CA ALA A 2 -9.94 -66.52 -38.57
C ALA A 2 -9.91 -65.09 -38.01
N LEU A 3 -10.81 -64.23 -38.48
CA LEU A 3 -11.64 -63.33 -37.66
C LEU A 3 -12.68 -62.65 -38.57
N THR A 4 -13.92 -62.79 -38.14
CA THR A 4 -15.22 -62.35 -38.68
C THR A 4 -15.27 -60.91 -39.23
N ASP A 5 -15.80 -60.76 -40.45
CA ASP A 5 -16.30 -59.48 -40.97
C ASP A 5 -17.56 -59.08 -40.20
N GLY A 6 -17.44 -58.03 -39.38
CA GLY A 6 -18.57 -57.34 -38.77
C GLY A 6 -19.31 -56.53 -39.82
N GLN A 7 -20.48 -57.00 -40.25
CA GLN A 7 -21.43 -56.21 -41.02
C GLN A 7 -21.91 -55.03 -40.15
N GLN A 8 -21.43 -53.83 -40.45
CA GLN A 8 -22.04 -52.57 -39.99
C GLN A 8 -23.48 -52.55 -40.49
N GLY A 9 -24.44 -52.44 -39.56
CA GLY A 9 -25.86 -52.35 -39.88
C GLY A 9 -26.16 -51.10 -40.69
N ASP A 10 -27.04 -51.25 -41.68
CA ASP A 10 -27.64 -50.15 -42.44
C ASP A 10 -28.29 -49.13 -41.48
N GLU A 11 -27.66 -47.97 -41.29
CA GLU A 11 -28.33 -46.81 -40.68
C GLU A 11 -29.36 -46.27 -41.69
N VAL A 12 -30.61 -46.69 -41.52
CA VAL A 12 -31.76 -46.13 -42.24
C VAL A 12 -31.85 -44.64 -41.89
N PRO A 13 -31.99 -43.72 -42.85
CA PRO A 13 -32.13 -42.30 -42.56
C PRO A 13 -33.33 -42.06 -41.64
N HIS A 14 -33.06 -41.50 -40.47
CA HIS A 14 -34.05 -41.27 -39.41
C HIS A 14 -34.76 -39.92 -39.62
N PHE A 15 -36.04 -39.96 -39.99
CA PHE A 15 -36.89 -38.77 -40.10
C PHE A 15 -37.91 -38.75 -38.97
N VAL A 16 -37.79 -37.77 -38.07
CA VAL A 16 -38.81 -37.49 -37.05
C VAL A 16 -39.81 -36.52 -37.66
N ALA A 17 -41.10 -36.87 -37.62
CA ALA A 17 -42.15 -35.97 -38.05
C ALA A 17 -42.10 -34.67 -37.23
N PRO A 18 -42.03 -33.48 -37.87
CA PRO A 18 -42.02 -32.23 -37.15
C PRO A 18 -43.37 -32.04 -36.43
N ILE A 19 -43.32 -31.54 -35.20
CA ILE A 19 -44.50 -31.22 -34.43
C ILE A 19 -45.11 -29.95 -35.01
N ILE A 20 -46.37 -30.03 -35.45
CA ILE A 20 -47.13 -28.90 -35.99
C ILE A 20 -48.31 -28.63 -35.07
N GLN A 21 -48.59 -27.35 -34.83
CA GLN A 21 -49.73 -26.92 -34.02
C GLN A 21 -51.06 -27.15 -34.78
N ASP A 22 -52.07 -27.67 -34.10
CA ASP A 22 -53.42 -27.83 -34.66
C ASP A 22 -54.32 -26.67 -34.21
N ASN A 23 -54.96 -25.99 -35.16
CA ASN A 23 -55.86 -24.87 -34.91
C ASN A 23 -57.23 -25.13 -35.59
N PRO A 24 -58.20 -25.68 -34.85
CA PRO A 24 -59.51 -26.05 -35.42
C PRO A 24 -60.38 -24.86 -35.85
N THR A 25 -60.07 -23.66 -35.35
CA THR A 25 -60.95 -22.48 -35.45
C THR A 25 -60.44 -21.40 -36.40
N GLY A 26 -59.25 -21.56 -36.97
CA GLY A 26 -58.69 -20.59 -37.91
C GLY A 26 -57.31 -20.97 -38.43
N TRP A 27 -56.73 -20.06 -39.23
CA TRP A 27 -55.37 -20.20 -39.73
C TRP A 27 -54.44 -19.26 -38.96
N GLY A 28 -53.44 -19.81 -38.27
CA GLY A 28 -52.47 -19.04 -37.48
C GLY A 28 -52.06 -19.74 -36.18
N PRO A 29 -51.13 -19.14 -35.41
CA PRO A 29 -50.66 -19.70 -34.14
C PRO A 29 -51.81 -19.79 -33.14
N CYS A 30 -52.00 -20.97 -32.54
CA CYS A 30 -53.00 -21.21 -31.50
C CYS A 30 -52.41 -21.20 -30.09
N GLU A 31 -51.08 -21.36 -29.97
CA GLU A 31 -50.38 -21.43 -28.69
C GLU A 31 -49.11 -20.56 -28.70
N LEU A 32 -48.79 -19.98 -27.54
CA LEU A 32 -47.50 -19.32 -27.31
C LEU A 32 -46.38 -20.37 -27.34
N PRO A 33 -45.24 -20.10 -27.98
CA PRO A 33 -44.11 -21.02 -27.95
C PRO A 33 -43.68 -21.33 -26.51
N ASP A 34 -43.48 -22.61 -26.19
CA ASP A 34 -43.10 -23.07 -24.84
C ASP A 34 -41.84 -22.36 -24.32
N GLN A 35 -40.92 -21.97 -25.21
CA GLN A 35 -39.69 -21.26 -24.88
C GLN A 35 -39.90 -19.93 -24.13
N PHE A 36 -41.03 -19.24 -24.35
CA PHE A 36 -41.29 -17.92 -23.79
C PHE A 36 -42.52 -17.87 -22.86
N LYS A 37 -43.15 -19.01 -22.60
CA LYS A 37 -44.39 -19.08 -21.82
C LYS A 37 -44.19 -18.69 -20.35
N ASP A 38 -43.07 -19.09 -19.77
CA ASP A 38 -42.76 -18.90 -18.34
C ASP A 38 -41.87 -17.67 -18.06
N MET A 39 -41.72 -16.78 -19.03
CA MET A 39 -40.83 -15.61 -18.94
C MET A 39 -41.55 -14.33 -19.39
N PRO A 40 -41.51 -13.23 -18.60
CA PRO A 40 -42.00 -11.94 -19.06
C PRO A 40 -41.35 -11.52 -20.38
N TYR A 41 -42.16 -11.28 -21.41
CA TYR A 41 -41.64 -10.89 -22.72
C TYR A 41 -41.11 -9.45 -22.68
N GLN A 42 -39.84 -9.26 -23.05
CA GLN A 42 -39.26 -7.94 -23.30
C GLN A 42 -38.44 -7.98 -24.60
N PRO A 43 -38.74 -7.11 -25.59
CA PRO A 43 -37.97 -7.05 -26.82
C PRO A 43 -36.55 -6.54 -26.57
N PHE A 44 -35.58 -7.10 -27.29
CA PHE A 44 -34.18 -6.69 -27.22
C PHE A 44 -33.48 -6.91 -28.56
N SER A 45 -32.32 -6.26 -28.74
CA SER A 45 -31.43 -6.43 -29.89
C SER A 45 -30.08 -6.96 -29.42
N LYS A 46 -29.63 -8.09 -29.99
CA LYS A 46 -28.31 -8.68 -29.68
C LYS A 46 -27.14 -7.83 -30.18
N GLY A 47 -27.39 -6.88 -31.09
CA GLY A 47 -26.38 -5.96 -31.62
C GLY A 47 -26.18 -4.70 -30.77
N ASP A 48 -26.97 -4.52 -29.71
CA ASP A 48 -26.87 -3.35 -28.84
C ASP A 48 -25.56 -3.39 -28.04
N ARG A 49 -24.97 -2.21 -27.85
CA ARG A 49 -23.69 -2.09 -27.13
C ARG A 49 -23.89 -2.39 -25.64
N LEU A 50 -23.08 -3.30 -25.10
CA LEU A 50 -23.06 -3.66 -23.68
C LEU A 50 -21.99 -2.88 -22.89
N GLY A 51 -22.10 -2.86 -21.56
CA GLY A 51 -21.08 -2.28 -20.66
C GLY A 51 -21.39 -0.88 -20.11
N LYS A 52 -22.67 -0.56 -19.87
CA LYS A 52 -23.06 0.67 -19.15
C LYS A 52 -22.89 0.46 -17.64
N ILE A 53 -22.18 1.38 -16.97
CA ILE A 53 -21.98 1.37 -15.51
C ILE A 53 -23.22 1.96 -14.81
N SER A 54 -23.56 1.48 -13.62
CA SER A 54 -24.52 2.13 -12.73
C SER A 54 -23.74 2.90 -11.65
N ASP A 55 -24.06 4.17 -11.45
CA ASP A 55 -23.37 5.03 -10.48
C ASP A 55 -24.40 5.82 -9.66
N TRP A 56 -24.55 5.46 -8.39
CA TRP A 56 -25.46 6.12 -7.45
C TRP A 56 -24.97 7.51 -6.99
N THR A 57 -23.71 7.86 -7.28
CA THR A 57 -23.15 9.19 -6.98
C THR A 57 -23.29 10.18 -8.14
N GLY A 58 -23.59 9.69 -9.35
CA GLY A 58 -23.79 10.48 -10.56
C GLY A 58 -22.53 11.11 -11.16
N ALA A 59 -21.34 10.73 -10.69
CA ALA A 59 -20.06 11.30 -11.11
C ALA A 59 -19.54 10.74 -12.45
N ALA A 60 -19.88 9.49 -12.77
CA ALA A 60 -19.36 8.77 -13.94
C ALA A 60 -19.86 9.32 -15.30
N PHE A 61 -20.98 10.07 -15.32
CA PHE A 61 -21.67 10.47 -16.55
C PHE A 61 -21.68 11.99 -16.80
N GLN A 62 -20.56 12.68 -16.53
CA GLN A 62 -20.47 14.13 -16.81
C GLN A 62 -20.67 14.48 -18.29
N ASP A 63 -20.32 13.57 -19.21
CA ASP A 63 -20.53 13.74 -20.64
C ASP A 63 -21.71 12.87 -21.13
N LYS A 64 -22.85 13.53 -21.37
CA LYS A 64 -24.12 12.91 -21.80
C LYS A 64 -24.00 12.08 -23.10
N LYS A 65 -22.93 12.31 -23.89
CA LYS A 65 -22.66 11.57 -25.14
C LYS A 65 -22.41 10.09 -24.95
N TYR A 66 -21.94 9.66 -23.77
CA TYR A 66 -21.68 8.24 -23.50
C TYR A 66 -22.96 7.48 -23.13
N ALA A 67 -23.87 8.10 -22.38
CA ALA A 67 -25.13 7.48 -21.98
C ALA A 67 -26.03 7.13 -23.19
N SER A 68 -26.03 7.97 -24.23
CA SER A 68 -26.83 7.75 -25.44
C SER A 68 -26.36 6.56 -26.29
N LYS A 69 -25.12 6.07 -26.12
CA LYS A 69 -24.58 4.92 -26.89
C LYS A 69 -25.11 3.56 -26.41
N TYR A 70 -25.70 3.52 -25.22
CA TYR A 70 -26.25 2.32 -24.59
C TYR A 70 -27.78 2.33 -24.56
N ALA A 71 -28.40 3.32 -25.21
CA ALA A 71 -29.85 3.34 -25.38
C ALA A 71 -30.23 2.34 -26.48
N SER A 72 -31.10 1.38 -26.13
CA SER A 72 -31.64 0.46 -27.14
C SER A 72 -32.51 1.22 -28.14
N GLN A 73 -32.30 0.97 -29.42
CA GLN A 73 -33.08 1.58 -30.50
C GLN A 73 -34.41 0.84 -30.74
N PHE A 74 -34.50 -0.43 -30.35
CA PHE A 74 -35.62 -1.31 -30.65
C PHE A 74 -35.93 -2.18 -29.42
N GLY A 75 -36.65 -1.60 -28.45
CA GLY A 75 -37.14 -2.37 -27.29
C GLY A 75 -37.02 -1.67 -25.95
N SER A 76 -37.69 -0.52 -25.78
CA SER A 76 -37.82 0.12 -24.47
C SER A 76 -38.90 -0.60 -23.64
N GLY A 77 -38.52 -1.66 -22.92
CA GLY A 77 -39.36 -2.34 -21.95
C GLY A 77 -38.86 -2.15 -20.52
N SER A 78 -39.78 -2.18 -19.55
CA SER A 78 -39.47 -2.08 -18.11
C SER A 78 -40.04 -3.26 -17.32
N GLN A 79 -40.27 -4.40 -17.98
CA GLN A 79 -40.80 -5.61 -17.34
C GLN A 79 -39.81 -6.20 -16.33
N TYR A 80 -38.51 -5.98 -16.54
CA TYR A 80 -37.43 -6.34 -15.63
C TYR A 80 -36.81 -5.14 -14.92
N ALA A 81 -37.60 -4.08 -14.66
CA ALA A 81 -37.13 -2.90 -13.95
C ALA A 81 -37.56 -2.92 -12.48
N TYR A 82 -36.65 -2.51 -11.59
CA TYR A 82 -36.95 -2.24 -10.19
C TYR A 82 -37.10 -0.73 -10.01
N TYR A 83 -38.24 -0.30 -9.46
CA TYR A 83 -38.49 1.08 -9.07
C TYR A 83 -38.44 1.16 -7.55
N HIS A 84 -37.55 1.99 -7.02
CA HIS A 84 -37.47 2.26 -5.59
C HIS A 84 -38.34 3.47 -5.28
N ASP A 85 -39.50 3.23 -4.64
CA ASP A 85 -40.51 4.28 -4.38
C ASP A 85 -40.03 5.35 -3.38
N GLU A 86 -38.99 5.05 -2.59
CA GLU A 86 -38.39 5.94 -1.59
C GLU A 86 -36.92 6.27 -1.90
N ASP A 87 -36.61 6.63 -3.16
CA ASP A 87 -35.26 7.09 -3.57
C ASP A 87 -34.93 8.51 -3.06
N GLU A 88 -35.08 8.71 -1.75
CA GLU A 88 -34.82 9.96 -1.07
C GLU A 88 -33.69 9.80 -0.06
N SER A 89 -32.70 10.70 -0.14
CA SER A 89 -31.65 10.87 0.88
C SER A 89 -32.17 11.52 2.18
N THR A 90 -33.47 11.43 2.45
CA THR A 90 -34.17 12.01 3.59
C THR A 90 -33.94 11.21 4.87
N PHE A 91 -33.64 9.92 4.77
CA PHE A 91 -33.30 9.08 5.92
C PHE A 91 -31.90 9.42 6.45
N HIS A 92 -31.87 9.78 7.73
CA HIS A 92 -30.62 9.97 8.47
C HIS A 92 -30.33 8.72 9.28
N LEU A 93 -29.12 8.17 9.14
CA LEU A 93 -28.68 7.05 9.97
C LEU A 93 -28.57 7.53 11.42
N VAL A 94 -29.45 7.01 12.29
CA VAL A 94 -29.43 7.35 13.72
C VAL A 94 -28.33 6.56 14.40
N ASP A 95 -27.24 7.24 14.69
CA ASP A 95 -26.16 6.72 15.53
C ASP A 95 -26.61 6.76 17.01
N THR A 96 -26.69 5.59 17.66
CA THR A 96 -26.99 5.48 19.11
C THR A 96 -25.75 5.71 19.98
N THR A 97 -24.58 5.88 19.37
CA THR A 97 -23.37 6.24 20.12
C THR A 97 -23.45 7.71 20.55
N ARG A 98 -23.24 7.95 21.85
CA ARG A 98 -23.17 9.30 22.39
C ARG A 98 -21.98 10.02 21.77
N VAL A 99 -22.25 10.90 20.79
CA VAL A 99 -21.26 11.83 20.24
C VAL A 99 -20.64 12.65 21.38
N GLN A 100 -19.42 12.32 21.79
CA GLN A 100 -18.62 13.19 22.64
C GLN A 100 -18.22 14.41 21.82
N LYS A 101 -18.91 15.53 22.05
CA LYS A 101 -18.51 16.82 21.50
C LYS A 101 -17.15 17.22 22.09
N PRO A 102 -16.16 17.62 21.29
CA PRO A 102 -14.87 18.06 21.80
C PRO A 102 -15.01 19.29 22.71
N PRO A 103 -14.15 19.45 23.75
CA PRO A 103 -14.34 20.42 24.85
C PRO A 103 -14.33 21.91 24.45
N TYR A 104 -13.94 22.25 23.21
CA TYR A 104 -13.71 23.63 22.78
C TYR A 104 -14.96 24.43 22.39
N GLN A 105 -16.17 23.83 22.42
CA GLN A 105 -17.42 24.55 22.13
C GLN A 105 -18.26 24.91 23.37
N ARG A 106 -17.67 24.90 24.58
CA ARG A 106 -18.30 25.49 25.76
C ARG A 106 -17.65 26.82 26.12
N GLY A 107 -18.24 27.90 25.61
CA GLY A 107 -18.16 29.22 26.22
C GLY A 107 -17.59 30.31 25.32
N ARG A 108 -18.48 31.08 24.69
CA ARG A 108 -18.47 32.55 24.80
C ARG A 108 -19.82 33.12 24.33
N PHE A 109 -20.61 33.48 25.34
CA PHE A 109 -21.42 34.70 25.45
C PHE A 109 -22.14 35.21 24.19
N ARG A 110 -23.46 34.99 24.18
CA ARG A 110 -24.40 36.01 23.72
C ARG A 110 -24.40 37.14 24.75
N MET A 111 -24.07 38.37 24.36
CA MET A 111 -24.80 39.59 24.77
C MET A 111 -24.39 40.81 23.92
N ASN A 112 -25.38 41.69 23.71
CA ASN A 112 -25.31 43.08 23.23
C ASN A 112 -25.38 43.40 21.73
N GLN A 113 -26.61 43.28 21.22
CA GLN A 113 -27.25 44.41 20.53
C GLN A 113 -27.28 45.65 21.45
N ARG A 114 -26.32 46.57 21.31
CA ARG A 114 -26.43 48.01 21.62
C ARG A 114 -25.03 48.62 21.52
N ASN A 115 -24.76 49.31 20.40
CA ASN A 115 -24.02 50.57 20.35
C ASN A 115 -23.83 51.02 18.90
N MET A 116 -24.95 51.39 18.28
CA MET A 116 -24.96 52.45 17.27
C MET A 116 -25.03 53.79 18.01
N ARG A 117 -23.89 54.31 18.47
CA ARG A 117 -23.70 55.74 18.79
C ARG A 117 -22.27 56.01 19.25
N GLY A 118 -21.59 56.90 18.51
CA GLY A 118 -20.45 57.67 19.02
C GLY A 118 -19.18 57.51 18.19
N GLY A 119 -18.78 58.56 17.48
CA GLY A 119 -17.46 58.61 16.83
C GLY A 119 -17.32 59.69 15.76
N ARG A 120 -17.40 60.96 16.16
CA ARG A 120 -17.17 62.17 15.36
C ARG A 120 -15.74 62.26 14.79
N GLY A 121 -15.63 62.86 13.60
CA GLY A 121 -14.50 63.69 13.14
C GLY A 121 -13.98 63.28 11.75
N GLY A 122 -13.97 64.12 10.70
CA GLY A 122 -14.36 65.51 10.53
C GLY A 122 -13.97 66.02 9.12
N ARG A 123 -14.47 67.24 8.79
CA ARG A 123 -14.12 68.16 7.68
C ARG A 123 -14.78 67.91 6.30
N ASN A 124 -15.80 68.70 5.95
CA ASN A 124 -15.80 70.03 5.24
C ASN A 124 -15.95 69.80 3.72
N ASN A 125 -16.78 70.46 2.91
CA ASN A 125 -17.64 71.64 3.00
C ASN A 125 -18.57 71.62 1.75
N THR A 126 -19.58 72.50 1.76
CA THR A 126 -20.26 73.17 0.63
C THR A 126 -21.60 72.65 0.06
N MET A 127 -22.58 73.55 0.23
CA MET A 127 -23.91 73.76 -0.36
C MET A 127 -24.31 73.10 -1.69
N GLY A 128 -25.62 72.88 -1.83
CA GLY A 128 -26.34 73.08 -3.10
C GLY A 128 -27.51 72.11 -3.30
N GLY A 129 -28.75 72.63 -3.27
CA GLY A 129 -29.97 71.84 -3.41
C GLY A 129 -30.22 71.27 -4.82
N GLY A 130 -31.30 70.49 -4.95
CA GLY A 130 -31.79 70.07 -6.26
C GLY A 130 -32.42 68.68 -6.27
N MET A 131 -33.74 68.66 -6.13
CA MET A 131 -34.60 67.58 -6.62
C MET A 131 -34.46 67.47 -8.15
N GLN A 132 -34.32 66.26 -8.72
CA GLN A 132 -35.03 65.75 -9.91
C GLN A 132 -34.24 64.66 -10.68
N SER A 133 -34.96 63.55 -10.89
CA SER A 133 -35.11 62.83 -12.17
C SER A 133 -34.01 61.90 -12.72
N LEU A 134 -34.47 60.66 -12.96
CA LEU A 134 -34.16 59.69 -14.02
C LEU A 134 -32.70 59.28 -14.30
N GLY A 135 -32.44 57.99 -14.10
CA GLY A 135 -31.30 57.29 -14.69
C GLY A 135 -31.38 55.78 -14.49
N LYS A 136 -32.10 55.08 -15.39
CA LYS A 136 -31.97 53.63 -15.61
C LYS A 136 -30.48 53.30 -15.84
N GLY A 137 -29.88 52.39 -15.06
CA GLY A 137 -28.55 51.86 -15.41
C GLY A 137 -27.70 51.23 -14.31
N ILE A 138 -28.04 51.35 -13.02
CA ILE A 138 -27.17 50.88 -11.92
C ILE A 138 -27.71 49.61 -11.25
N LYS A 139 -28.05 48.58 -12.04
CA LYS A 139 -28.27 47.21 -11.53
C LYS A 139 -27.50 46.12 -12.28
N ALA A 140 -26.87 46.44 -13.41
CA ALA A 140 -26.11 45.48 -14.20
C ALA A 140 -24.63 45.34 -13.79
N ARG A 141 -24.06 46.31 -13.07
CA ARG A 141 -22.62 46.32 -12.75
C ARG A 141 -22.26 45.59 -11.45
N ASP A 142 -23.22 45.40 -10.54
CA ASP A 142 -23.02 44.66 -9.27
C ASP A 142 -23.22 43.14 -9.41
N ALA A 143 -23.94 42.69 -10.46
CA ALA A 143 -24.09 41.26 -10.75
C ALA A 143 -22.79 40.62 -11.27
N TYR A 144 -21.91 41.39 -11.92
CA TYR A 144 -20.66 40.88 -12.49
C TYR A 144 -19.55 40.73 -11.44
N LYS A 145 -19.49 41.61 -10.43
CA LYS A 145 -18.51 41.51 -9.33
C LYS A 145 -18.85 40.44 -8.29
N LYS A 146 -20.15 40.14 -8.07
CA LYS A 146 -20.56 39.04 -7.16
C LYS A 146 -20.37 37.64 -7.76
N ASN A 147 -20.32 37.51 -9.08
CA ASN A 147 -20.04 36.24 -9.76
C ASN A 147 -18.55 35.91 -9.89
N GLN A 148 -17.64 36.87 -9.74
CA GLN A 148 -16.19 36.59 -9.69
C GLN A 148 -15.73 36.10 -8.30
N VAL A 149 -16.40 36.52 -7.22
CA VAL A 149 -16.04 36.07 -5.86
C VAL A 149 -16.65 34.70 -5.52
N ARG A 150 -17.75 34.29 -6.17
CA ARG A 150 -18.30 32.92 -6.02
C ARG A 150 -17.57 31.86 -6.84
N LYS A 151 -16.80 32.23 -7.87
CA LYS A 151 -15.95 31.29 -8.63
C LYS A 151 -14.66 30.86 -7.92
N PHE A 152 -14.27 31.52 -6.84
CA PHE A 152 -13.11 31.13 -6.01
C PHE A 152 -13.49 30.39 -4.71
N GLY A 153 -14.78 30.14 -4.48
CA GLY A 153 -15.29 29.51 -3.25
C GLY A 153 -16.09 28.22 -3.45
N GLN A 154 -16.38 27.82 -4.69
CA GLN A 154 -16.96 26.52 -5.03
C GLN A 154 -15.96 25.79 -5.93
N GLY A 155 -15.32 24.73 -5.42
CA GLY A 155 -14.50 23.86 -6.25
C GLY A 155 -13.29 23.20 -5.60
N ARG A 156 -12.92 23.53 -4.34
CA ARG A 156 -12.23 22.52 -3.52
C ARG A 156 -13.29 21.58 -2.96
N VAL A 157 -13.94 20.83 -3.85
CA VAL A 157 -14.38 19.49 -3.48
C VAL A 157 -13.09 18.85 -3.00
N ARG A 158 -12.94 18.68 -1.67
CA ARG A 158 -11.90 17.75 -1.19
C ARG A 158 -12.13 16.50 -2.03
N PRO A 159 -11.13 16.04 -2.81
CA PRO A 159 -11.29 14.78 -3.52
C PRO A 159 -11.81 13.80 -2.47
N GLN A 160 -12.96 13.18 -2.72
CA GLN A 160 -13.35 12.08 -1.86
C GLN A 160 -12.15 11.14 -1.89
N ILE A 161 -11.49 10.96 -0.75
CA ILE A 161 -10.37 10.06 -0.64
C ILE A 161 -10.91 8.73 -1.15
N LYS A 162 -10.41 8.27 -2.30
CA LYS A 162 -10.82 6.99 -2.88
C LYS A 162 -10.77 5.95 -1.74
N ILE A 163 -11.82 5.14 -1.63
CA ILE A 163 -11.85 4.02 -0.70
C ILE A 163 -10.59 3.20 -0.98
N ARG A 164 -9.79 2.97 0.05
CA ARG A 164 -8.55 2.21 -0.10
C ARG A 164 -8.88 0.73 -0.16
N ASP A 165 -8.09 0.02 -0.95
CA ASP A 165 -8.21 -1.43 -1.11
C ASP A 165 -7.59 -2.15 0.09
N ALA A 166 -8.24 -3.23 0.51
CA ALA A 166 -7.71 -4.12 1.53
C ALA A 166 -6.55 -4.95 0.94
N SER A 167 -5.55 -5.27 1.76
CA SER A 167 -4.44 -6.14 1.33
C SER A 167 -4.87 -7.59 1.10
N VAL A 168 -5.99 -7.99 1.69
CA VAL A 168 -6.65 -9.28 1.45
C VAL A 168 -8.17 -9.13 1.58
N THR A 169 -8.90 -9.90 0.75
CA THR A 169 -10.35 -9.99 0.81
C THR A 169 -10.76 -10.87 1.98
N VAL A 170 -11.42 -10.28 2.98
CA VAL A 170 -11.96 -11.01 4.13
C VAL A 170 -13.10 -11.91 3.66
N LYS A 171 -13.00 -13.21 3.94
CA LYS A 171 -14.02 -14.20 3.62
C LYS A 171 -15.04 -14.35 4.77
N ASN A 172 -16.22 -14.91 4.47
CA ASN A 172 -17.32 -15.04 5.43
C ASN A 172 -17.07 -16.10 6.53
N ASP A 173 -16.14 -17.03 6.29
CA ASP A 173 -15.73 -18.09 7.20
C ASP A 173 -14.62 -17.67 8.18
N TRP A 174 -14.10 -16.45 8.06
CA TRP A 174 -13.09 -15.91 8.95
C TRP A 174 -13.72 -15.37 10.24
N HIS A 175 -13.22 -15.82 11.39
CA HIS A 175 -13.77 -15.42 12.68
C HIS A 175 -12.91 -14.30 13.29
N THR A 176 -13.53 -13.17 13.62
CA THR A 176 -12.81 -12.07 14.29
C THR A 176 -12.57 -12.41 15.76
N ILE A 177 -11.30 -12.47 16.15
CA ILE A 177 -10.87 -12.71 17.53
C ILE A 177 -10.88 -11.39 18.31
N GLU A 178 -10.17 -10.38 17.79
CA GLU A 178 -10.03 -9.10 18.46
C GLU A 178 -9.87 -7.95 17.46
N GLU A 179 -10.46 -6.80 17.80
CA GLU A 179 -10.25 -5.53 17.12
C GLU A 179 -9.53 -4.54 18.06
N MET A 180 -8.45 -3.95 17.56
CA MET A 180 -7.65 -2.98 18.31
C MET A 180 -7.52 -1.67 17.51
N ASP A 181 -8.03 -0.58 18.07
CA ASP A 181 -7.88 0.75 17.49
C ASP A 181 -6.50 1.36 17.82
N PHE A 182 -6.04 2.28 16.98
CA PHE A 182 -4.73 2.91 17.17
C PHE A 182 -4.61 3.68 18.50
N PRO A 183 -5.66 4.34 19.04
CA PRO A 183 -5.60 4.95 20.35
C PRO A 183 -5.32 3.96 21.51
N ARG A 184 -5.85 2.73 21.47
CA ARG A 184 -5.50 1.69 22.44
C ARG A 184 -4.05 1.25 22.27
N LEU A 185 -3.63 0.95 21.04
CA LEU A 185 -2.26 0.52 20.74
C LEU A 185 -1.21 1.56 21.15
N GLY A 186 -1.49 2.85 20.95
CA GLY A 186 -0.59 3.95 21.32
C GLY A 186 -0.39 4.13 22.83
N LYS A 187 -1.17 3.45 23.67
CA LYS A 187 -1.02 3.46 25.14
C LYS A 187 -0.29 2.24 25.69
N LEU A 188 -0.07 1.22 24.86
CA LEU A 188 0.67 0.03 25.26
C LEU A 188 2.12 0.39 25.56
N SER A 189 2.72 -0.29 26.51
CA SER A 189 4.12 -0.08 26.88
C SER A 189 4.67 -1.34 27.54
N LEU A 190 5.85 -1.77 27.10
CA LEU A 190 6.64 -2.82 27.73
C LEU A 190 8.06 -2.30 27.94
N PRO A 191 8.34 -1.67 29.09
CA PRO A 191 9.67 -1.15 29.40
C PRO A 191 10.62 -2.26 29.87
N GLY A 192 11.92 -1.98 29.81
CA GLY A 192 12.95 -2.85 30.40
C GLY A 192 13.40 -4.02 29.53
N ILE A 193 13.03 -4.01 28.24
CA ILE A 193 13.58 -4.95 27.27
C ILE A 193 15.05 -4.66 27.03
N LYS A 194 15.90 -5.68 27.21
CA LYS A 194 17.34 -5.60 26.98
C LYS A 194 17.66 -5.63 25.49
N GLU A 195 18.90 -5.30 25.15
CA GLU A 195 19.43 -5.56 23.81
C GLU A 195 19.41 -7.06 23.52
N GLY A 196 19.17 -7.42 22.26
CA GLY A 196 19.04 -8.82 21.87
C GLY A 196 20.40 -9.52 21.83
N ASP A 197 20.43 -10.77 22.26
CA ASP A 197 21.63 -11.60 22.23
C ASP A 197 21.80 -12.24 20.85
N ASP A 198 22.98 -12.10 20.23
CA ASP A 198 23.30 -12.72 18.94
C ASP A 198 23.46 -14.24 19.12
N ILE A 199 22.64 -15.04 18.41
CA ILE A 199 22.68 -16.51 18.42
C ILE A 199 23.52 -17.03 17.25
N VAL A 200 23.20 -16.56 16.04
CA VAL A 200 23.86 -16.97 14.79
C VAL A 200 24.10 -15.73 13.93
N ARG A 201 25.27 -15.66 13.30
CA ARG A 201 25.65 -14.57 12.41
C ARG A 201 26.08 -15.14 11.07
N CYS A 202 25.37 -14.77 10.00
CA CYS A 202 25.51 -15.33 8.67
C CYS A 202 25.73 -14.24 7.61
N GLY A 203 26.40 -14.60 6.51
CA GLY A 203 26.50 -13.77 5.31
C GLY A 203 27.77 -12.92 5.24
N GLU A 204 27.82 -12.06 4.23
CA GLU A 204 28.99 -11.26 3.90
C GLU A 204 28.60 -9.81 3.60
N LEU A 205 29.40 -8.86 4.08
CA LEU A 205 29.18 -7.43 3.93
C LEU A 205 30.30 -6.78 3.11
N GLU A 206 29.93 -5.96 2.14
CA GLU A 206 30.86 -5.06 1.46
C GLU A 206 31.10 -3.79 2.31
N TYR A 207 32.25 -3.15 2.09
CA TYR A 207 32.60 -1.91 2.77
C TYR A 207 31.91 -0.71 2.11
N TYR A 208 31.34 0.18 2.92
CA TYR A 208 30.77 1.43 2.45
C TYR A 208 31.82 2.37 1.85
N ASP A 209 31.54 2.93 0.68
CA ASP A 209 32.39 3.94 0.06
C ASP A 209 32.08 5.35 0.60
N LYS A 210 32.95 5.82 1.50
CA LYS A 210 32.91 7.18 2.06
C LYS A 210 32.97 8.30 1.01
N SER A 211 33.33 8.02 -0.24
CA SER A 211 33.25 9.01 -1.32
C SER A 211 31.82 9.51 -1.54
N TYR A 212 30.81 8.69 -1.26
CA TYR A 212 29.39 9.05 -1.38
C TYR A 212 28.92 10.06 -0.34
N ASP A 213 29.61 10.18 0.82
CA ASP A 213 29.31 11.22 1.82
C ASP A 213 29.63 12.64 1.32
N ARG A 214 30.43 12.77 0.24
CA ARG A 214 30.75 14.05 -0.41
C ARG A 214 29.78 14.44 -1.54
N VAL A 215 28.86 13.55 -1.91
CA VAL A 215 27.83 13.81 -2.93
C VAL A 215 26.87 14.88 -2.39
N ASN A 216 26.58 15.88 -3.22
CA ASN A 216 25.68 16.99 -2.90
C ASN A 216 24.94 17.42 -4.17
N VAL A 217 23.97 18.34 -4.06
CA VAL A 217 23.10 18.72 -5.20
C VAL A 217 23.86 19.34 -6.37
N LYS A 218 25.08 19.87 -6.17
CA LYS A 218 25.93 20.42 -7.24
C LYS A 218 26.84 19.38 -7.87
N ASN A 219 27.12 18.29 -7.17
CA ASN A 219 27.94 17.17 -7.61
C ASN A 219 27.15 15.87 -7.42
N GLU A 220 26.00 15.81 -8.07
CA GLU A 220 25.12 14.63 -8.05
C GLU A 220 25.75 13.46 -8.81
N LYS A 221 25.43 12.23 -8.39
CA LYS A 221 25.87 11.01 -9.09
C LYS A 221 24.65 10.31 -9.71
N PRO A 222 24.71 9.84 -10.96
CA PRO A 222 23.65 9.00 -11.53
C PRO A 222 23.47 7.72 -10.71
N LEU A 223 22.22 7.34 -10.45
CA LEU A 223 21.90 6.03 -9.90
C LEU A 223 22.10 4.98 -11.01
N GLN A 224 22.84 3.93 -10.71
CA GLN A 224 23.15 2.84 -11.62
C GLN A 224 22.25 1.65 -11.29
N SER A 225 21.81 0.95 -12.32
CA SER A 225 21.11 -0.33 -12.14
C SER A 225 22.14 -1.38 -11.74
N VAL A 226 21.93 -2.02 -10.59
CA VAL A 226 22.80 -3.08 -10.08
C VAL A 226 22.07 -4.41 -10.23
N ASN A 227 22.66 -5.36 -10.96
CA ASN A 227 22.09 -6.70 -11.11
C ASN A 227 22.60 -7.60 -9.99
N ARG A 228 21.89 -7.63 -8.86
CA ARG A 228 22.19 -8.48 -7.71
C ARG A 228 20.94 -9.18 -7.20
N ILE A 229 21.14 -10.37 -6.64
CA ILE A 229 20.06 -11.18 -6.08
C ILE A 229 19.73 -10.68 -4.67
N PHE A 230 18.46 -10.28 -4.45
CA PHE A 230 17.92 -9.89 -3.15
C PHE A 230 16.96 -10.96 -2.66
N HIS A 231 17.30 -11.58 -1.54
CA HIS A 231 16.49 -12.63 -0.94
C HIS A 231 15.44 -12.03 0.00
N THR A 232 14.16 -12.29 -0.27
CA THR A 232 13.03 -11.85 0.56
C THR A 232 12.37 -13.02 1.28
N VAL A 233 13.16 -13.99 1.76
CA VAL A 233 12.69 -15.24 2.37
C VAL A 233 11.86 -14.98 3.63
N THR A 234 10.73 -15.69 3.73
CA THR A 234 9.75 -15.70 4.82
C THR A 234 10.32 -16.29 6.12
N THR A 235 9.54 -16.24 7.21
CA THR A 235 9.98 -16.81 8.49
C THR A 235 9.98 -18.34 8.44
N THR A 236 8.94 -18.93 7.87
CA THR A 236 8.81 -20.40 7.81
C THR A 236 9.74 -21.03 6.79
N ASP A 237 10.15 -20.34 5.72
CA ASP A 237 11.12 -20.88 4.75
C ASP A 237 12.58 -20.69 5.13
N ASP A 238 12.85 -19.99 6.24
CA ASP A 238 14.20 -19.80 6.71
C ASP A 238 14.78 -21.07 7.36
N PRO A 239 15.85 -21.67 6.80
CA PRO A 239 16.41 -22.93 7.30
C PRO A 239 17.09 -22.76 8.66
N VAL A 240 17.61 -21.56 8.98
CA VAL A 240 18.23 -21.26 10.26
C VAL A 240 17.16 -21.14 11.33
N ILE A 241 16.05 -20.44 11.06
CA ILE A 241 14.91 -20.39 11.98
C ILE A 241 14.35 -21.79 12.22
N ARG A 242 14.14 -22.59 11.17
CA ARG A 242 13.72 -24.00 11.31
C ARG A 242 14.64 -24.80 12.23
N LYS A 243 15.95 -24.61 12.15
CA LYS A 243 16.93 -25.24 13.06
C LYS A 243 16.79 -24.72 14.49
N LEU A 244 16.70 -23.40 14.67
CA LEU A 244 16.57 -22.73 15.97
C LEU A 244 15.28 -23.13 16.70
N THR A 245 14.22 -23.46 15.97
CA THR A 245 12.96 -23.91 16.60
C THR A 245 13.12 -25.14 17.48
N LYS A 246 14.13 -25.98 17.23
CA LYS A 246 14.38 -27.20 18.01
C LYS A 246 15.11 -26.92 19.31
N THR A 247 15.76 -25.76 19.44
CA THR A 247 16.70 -25.46 20.52
C THR A 247 16.30 -24.25 21.36
N GLU A 248 15.82 -23.17 20.73
CA GLU A 248 15.59 -21.88 21.39
C GLU A 248 14.34 -21.15 20.90
N GLY A 249 13.73 -20.37 21.79
CA GLY A 249 12.63 -19.47 21.46
C GLY A 249 11.26 -20.12 21.47
N ASN A 250 10.24 -19.27 21.45
CA ASN A 250 8.85 -19.66 21.22
C ASN A 250 8.10 -18.69 20.30
N VAL A 251 8.71 -17.58 19.90
CA VAL A 251 8.17 -16.67 18.89
C VAL A 251 9.24 -16.43 17.84
N TYR A 252 8.89 -16.62 16.57
CA TYR A 252 9.81 -16.48 15.44
C TYR A 252 9.27 -15.47 14.43
N ALA A 253 10.11 -14.57 13.94
CA ALA A 253 9.75 -13.55 12.97
C ALA A 253 10.98 -13.00 12.22
N THR A 254 10.77 -12.31 11.10
CA THR A 254 11.80 -11.43 10.50
C THR A 254 11.64 -9.99 10.99
N ASP A 255 12.72 -9.21 10.95
CA ASP A 255 12.71 -7.81 11.34
C ASP A 255 11.71 -6.95 10.54
N THR A 256 11.47 -7.25 9.28
CA THR A 256 10.49 -6.57 8.42
C THR A 256 9.06 -6.80 8.90
N ILE A 257 8.75 -8.02 9.32
CA ILE A 257 7.46 -8.38 9.91
C ILE A 257 7.28 -7.69 11.26
N LEU A 258 8.29 -7.77 12.14
CA LEU A 258 8.28 -7.11 13.44
C LEU A 258 8.15 -5.59 13.32
N ALA A 259 8.90 -4.97 12.42
CA ALA A 259 8.86 -3.54 12.18
C ALA A 259 7.46 -3.07 11.73
N THR A 260 6.76 -3.89 10.94
CA THR A 260 5.38 -3.61 10.50
C THR A 260 4.40 -3.65 11.67
N ILE A 261 4.50 -4.63 12.57
CA ILE A 261 3.68 -4.73 13.77
C ILE A 261 3.97 -3.58 14.75
N MET A 262 5.26 -3.37 15.05
CA MET A 262 5.74 -2.35 15.98
C MET A 262 5.36 -0.92 15.55
N CYS A 263 5.31 -0.66 14.25
CA CYS A 263 4.97 0.64 13.67
C CYS A 263 3.52 0.74 13.16
N SER A 264 2.66 -0.24 13.49
CA SER A 264 1.29 -0.35 12.99
C SER A 264 0.46 0.93 13.13
N THR A 265 0.63 1.67 14.23
CA THR A 265 -0.09 2.92 14.54
C THR A 265 0.20 4.07 13.57
N ARG A 266 1.26 3.97 12.75
CA ARG A 266 1.63 4.96 11.72
C ARG A 266 1.18 4.57 10.32
N SER A 267 0.71 3.33 10.13
CA SER A 267 0.31 2.83 8.81
C SER A 267 -1.00 3.46 8.34
N ASN A 268 -1.07 3.82 7.05
CA ASN A 268 -2.26 4.31 6.36
C ASN A 268 -2.76 3.32 5.29
N TYR A 269 -1.86 2.63 4.59
CA TYR A 269 -2.26 1.53 3.69
C TYR A 269 -2.48 0.23 4.45
N SER A 270 -3.31 -0.65 3.88
CA SER A 270 -3.62 -1.99 4.39
C SER A 270 -2.40 -2.91 4.22
N TRP A 271 -2.20 -3.77 5.21
CA TRP A 271 -1.18 -4.80 5.24
C TRP A 271 -1.72 -5.96 6.07
N ASP A 272 -1.20 -7.15 5.86
CA ASP A 272 -1.54 -8.34 6.61
C ASP A 272 -0.31 -9.21 6.87
N ILE A 273 -0.36 -9.95 7.97
CA ILE A 273 0.67 -10.87 8.44
C ILE A 273 -0.05 -12.14 8.91
N VAL A 274 0.44 -13.29 8.46
CA VAL A 274 -0.04 -14.61 8.87
C VAL A 274 0.66 -14.98 10.18
N ILE A 275 -0.06 -15.57 11.12
CA ILE A 275 0.52 -16.07 12.37
C ILE A 275 0.11 -17.53 12.49
N GLU A 276 1.08 -18.43 12.47
CA GLU A 276 0.85 -19.84 12.66
C GLU A 276 1.22 -20.24 14.09
N LYS A 277 0.28 -20.86 14.80
CA LYS A 277 0.50 -21.38 16.15
C LYS A 277 0.57 -22.90 16.14
N ILE A 278 1.70 -23.43 16.60
CA ILE A 278 1.95 -24.87 16.71
C ILE A 278 2.44 -25.16 18.13
N GLY A 279 1.58 -25.75 18.97
CA GLY A 279 1.80 -25.92 20.40
C GLY A 279 2.07 -24.57 21.09
N ASP A 280 3.22 -24.48 21.76
CA ASP A 280 3.66 -23.27 22.46
C ASP A 280 4.50 -22.33 21.57
N LYS A 281 4.54 -22.55 20.26
CA LYS A 281 5.35 -21.75 19.32
C LYS A 281 4.48 -20.92 18.38
N LEU A 282 4.92 -19.70 18.12
CA LEU A 282 4.33 -18.78 17.14
C LEU A 282 5.31 -18.46 16.02
N PHE A 283 4.83 -18.55 14.80
CA PHE A 283 5.54 -18.15 13.59
C PHE A 283 4.80 -16.97 12.97
N PHE A 284 5.40 -15.79 13.01
CA PHE A 284 4.88 -14.63 12.30
C PHE A 284 5.44 -14.64 10.89
N ASP A 285 4.56 -14.73 9.90
CA ASP A 285 4.94 -14.85 8.51
C ASP A 285 4.24 -13.86 7.58
N LYS A 286 4.86 -13.62 6.43
CA LYS A 286 4.27 -12.84 5.34
C LYS A 286 3.83 -13.77 4.22
N ARG A 287 2.82 -13.36 3.46
CA ARG A 287 2.37 -14.13 2.28
C ARG A 287 3.31 -13.90 1.11
N ASP A 288 3.73 -14.99 0.50
CA ASP A 288 4.42 -14.95 -0.79
C ASP A 288 3.47 -14.38 -1.87
N ASN A 289 4.04 -13.61 -2.81
CA ASN A 289 3.30 -12.93 -3.89
C ASN A 289 2.44 -11.72 -3.49
N THR A 290 2.73 -11.08 -2.35
CA THR A 290 2.10 -9.83 -1.94
C THR A 290 3.00 -8.61 -2.14
N GLU A 291 2.40 -7.41 -2.08
CA GLU A 291 3.14 -6.13 -2.09
C GLU A 291 3.81 -5.81 -0.74
N PHE A 292 3.95 -6.79 0.17
CA PHE A 292 4.44 -6.56 1.54
C PHE A 292 5.86 -5.97 1.59
N ASP A 293 6.73 -6.40 0.67
CA ASP A 293 8.11 -5.93 0.56
C ASP A 293 8.23 -4.59 -0.19
N LEU A 294 7.14 -4.11 -0.82
CA LEU A 294 7.17 -2.85 -1.54
C LEU A 294 7.20 -1.64 -0.59
N LEU A 295 8.04 -0.67 -0.92
CA LEU A 295 8.19 0.55 -0.14
C LEU A 295 7.11 1.56 -0.50
N THR A 296 6.25 1.90 0.46
CA THR A 296 5.19 2.91 0.25
C THR A 296 5.78 4.31 0.00
N VAL A 297 5.09 5.12 -0.80
CA VAL A 297 5.51 6.49 -1.15
C VAL A 297 4.39 7.47 -0.85
N ASN A 298 4.71 8.50 -0.07
CA ASN A 298 3.77 9.54 0.37
C ASN A 298 2.51 8.98 1.06
N GLU A 299 2.63 7.83 1.73
CA GLU A 299 1.52 7.12 2.38
C GLU A 299 0.80 7.98 3.44
N THR A 300 1.56 8.74 4.23
CA THR A 300 1.05 9.54 5.36
C THR A 300 0.96 11.02 5.03
N SER A 301 1.03 11.39 3.76
CA SER A 301 0.77 12.77 3.33
C SER A 301 -0.69 13.14 3.59
N VAL A 302 -0.98 14.45 3.55
CA VAL A 302 -2.36 14.96 3.69
C VAL A 302 -3.23 14.46 2.54
N GLU A 303 -2.65 14.37 1.34
CA GLU A 303 -3.26 13.84 0.12
C GLU A 303 -2.30 12.80 -0.46
N PRO A 304 -2.48 11.51 -0.13
CA PRO A 304 -1.69 10.42 -0.70
C PRO A 304 -1.92 10.33 -2.22
N PRO A 305 -0.98 9.76 -3.01
CA PRO A 305 -1.17 9.57 -4.44
C PRO A 305 -2.47 8.81 -4.74
N GLN A 306 -3.26 9.28 -5.71
CA GLN A 306 -4.56 8.67 -6.09
C GLN A 306 -4.67 8.35 -7.60
N ASP A 307 -3.57 8.50 -8.33
CA ASP A 307 -3.52 8.23 -9.76
C ASP A 307 -3.78 6.75 -10.06
N ASP A 308 -4.47 6.48 -11.16
CA ASP A 308 -4.83 5.12 -11.59
C ASP A 308 -3.63 4.34 -12.14
N GLY A 309 -3.72 3.01 -12.21
CA GLY A 309 -2.60 2.09 -12.47
C GLY A 309 -1.75 2.35 -13.73
N ASN A 310 -2.31 3.01 -14.75
CA ASN A 310 -1.56 3.37 -15.97
C ASN A 310 -0.69 4.64 -15.81
N SER A 311 -0.88 5.42 -14.73
CA SER A 311 -0.05 6.58 -14.42
C SER A 311 1.29 6.13 -13.84
N LEU A 312 2.39 6.79 -14.22
CA LEU A 312 3.69 6.57 -13.58
C LEU A 312 3.69 6.94 -12.08
N ASN A 313 2.72 7.75 -11.65
CA ASN A 313 2.59 8.21 -10.27
C ASN A 313 1.46 7.49 -9.51
N SER A 314 0.98 6.35 -10.01
CA SER A 314 0.09 5.48 -9.25
C SER A 314 0.80 4.95 -7.99
N PRO A 315 0.08 4.71 -6.87
CA PRO A 315 0.69 4.20 -5.64
C PRO A 315 1.57 2.96 -5.85
N ARG A 316 1.08 2.01 -6.66
CA ARG A 316 1.79 0.76 -7.00
C ARG A 316 3.06 1.04 -7.81
N ASN A 317 3.00 1.85 -8.85
CA ASN A 317 4.17 2.16 -9.68
C ASN A 317 5.23 2.94 -8.90
N LEU A 318 4.81 3.87 -8.03
CA LEU A 318 5.71 4.58 -7.12
C LEU A 318 6.38 3.63 -6.11
N ALA A 319 5.64 2.64 -5.61
CA ALA A 319 6.19 1.66 -4.68
C ALA A 319 7.21 0.73 -5.35
N LEU A 320 6.92 0.27 -6.59
CA LEU A 320 7.87 -0.49 -7.41
C LEU A 320 9.15 0.32 -7.68
N GLU A 321 9.00 1.58 -8.09
CA GLU A 321 10.13 2.48 -8.34
C GLU A 321 10.94 2.73 -7.06
N ALA A 322 10.30 3.00 -5.92
CA ALA A 322 10.99 3.24 -4.66
C ALA A 322 11.78 2.01 -4.18
N THR A 323 11.22 0.82 -4.37
CA THR A 323 11.88 -0.45 -4.04
C THR A 323 13.09 -0.69 -4.94
N PHE A 324 12.94 -0.46 -6.25
CA PHE A 324 14.05 -0.51 -7.21
C PHE A 324 15.17 0.49 -6.86
N ILE A 325 14.82 1.73 -6.53
CA ILE A 325 15.78 2.75 -6.09
C ILE A 325 16.52 2.28 -4.84
N ASN A 326 15.80 1.72 -3.86
CA ASN A 326 16.38 1.27 -2.61
C ASN A 326 17.37 0.11 -2.82
N HIS A 327 17.01 -0.89 -3.63
CA HIS A 327 17.89 -1.99 -4.00
C HIS A 327 19.16 -1.48 -4.66
N ASN A 328 19.04 -0.67 -5.72
CA ASN A 328 20.20 -0.14 -6.43
C ASN A 328 21.10 0.73 -5.55
N PHE A 329 20.50 1.65 -4.79
CA PHE A 329 21.26 2.53 -3.91
C PHE A 329 22.01 1.75 -2.84
N SER A 330 21.40 0.73 -2.23
CA SER A 330 22.02 -0.07 -1.18
C SER A 330 23.34 -0.72 -1.62
N GLN A 331 23.44 -1.10 -2.89
CA GLN A 331 24.62 -1.76 -3.45
C GLN A 331 25.60 -0.77 -4.10
N GLN A 332 25.09 0.26 -4.79
CA GLN A 332 25.92 1.23 -5.52
C GLN A 332 26.86 2.04 -4.60
N VAL A 333 26.45 2.28 -3.35
CA VAL A 333 27.27 3.04 -2.38
C VAL A 333 28.36 2.21 -1.70
N LEU A 334 28.50 0.94 -2.08
CA LEU A 334 29.49 0.02 -1.55
C LEU A 334 30.70 -0.06 -2.48
N LYS A 335 31.82 -0.49 -1.92
CA LYS A 335 33.00 -0.87 -2.69
C LYS A 335 32.81 -2.28 -3.22
N SER A 336 32.23 -2.38 -4.41
CA SER A 336 32.01 -3.65 -5.10
C SER A 336 33.10 -3.90 -6.15
N GLY A 337 33.56 -5.14 -6.25
CA GLY A 337 34.52 -5.57 -7.26
C GLY A 337 35.34 -6.79 -6.83
N ALA A 338 35.87 -7.56 -7.80
CA ALA A 338 36.61 -8.80 -7.53
C ALA A 338 37.87 -8.63 -6.65
N ASN A 339 38.41 -7.41 -6.58
CA ASN A 339 39.62 -7.09 -5.80
C ASN A 339 39.31 -6.41 -4.45
N GLU A 340 38.04 -6.14 -4.14
CA GLU A 340 37.65 -5.50 -2.88
C GLU A 340 37.38 -6.57 -1.81
N GLN A 341 37.85 -6.34 -0.59
CA GLN A 341 37.64 -7.28 0.52
C GLN A 341 36.21 -7.17 1.05
N ARG A 342 35.62 -8.32 1.41
CA ARG A 342 34.34 -8.41 2.11
C ARG A 342 34.56 -8.80 3.56
N TYR A 343 33.74 -8.25 4.45
CA TYR A 343 33.66 -8.70 5.83
C TYR A 343 32.76 -9.94 5.90
N LYS A 344 33.32 -11.07 6.32
CA LYS A 344 32.60 -12.34 6.40
C LYS A 344 32.21 -12.64 7.84
N PHE A 345 30.99 -13.08 8.06
CA PHE A 345 30.58 -13.65 9.33
C PHE A 345 31.02 -15.12 9.47
N GLU A 346 30.68 -15.72 10.61
CA GLU A 346 31.05 -17.09 10.97
C GLU A 346 30.42 -18.11 10.00
N GLU A 347 29.16 -17.89 9.61
CA GLU A 347 28.43 -18.74 8.70
C GLU A 347 28.20 -18.04 7.34
N PRO A 348 28.12 -18.79 6.23
CA PRO A 348 27.78 -18.22 4.92
C PRO A 348 26.31 -17.77 4.87
N ASN A 349 25.91 -17.12 3.76
CA ASN A 349 24.51 -16.77 3.53
C ASN A 349 23.68 -18.07 3.41
N PRO A 350 22.64 -18.28 4.25
CA PRO A 350 21.89 -19.54 4.30
C PRO A 350 20.90 -19.73 3.14
N PHE A 351 20.74 -18.74 2.26
CA PHE A 351 19.76 -18.76 1.17
C PHE A 351 20.37 -19.04 -0.19
N VAL A 352 21.69 -19.17 -0.26
CA VAL A 352 22.43 -19.38 -1.51
C VAL A 352 22.61 -20.86 -1.74
N SER A 353 22.27 -21.35 -2.94
CA SER A 353 22.65 -22.68 -3.40
C SER A 353 23.96 -22.63 -4.20
N GLU A 354 24.69 -23.75 -4.28
CA GLU A 354 25.95 -23.83 -5.07
C GLU A 354 25.74 -23.57 -6.58
N GLU A 355 24.48 -23.53 -7.04
CA GLU A 355 24.06 -23.39 -8.44
C GLU A 355 23.61 -21.97 -8.83
N GLU A 356 23.59 -21.01 -7.90
CA GLU A 356 23.21 -19.63 -8.21
C GLU A 356 24.32 -18.88 -8.98
N ASP A 357 24.15 -18.80 -10.31
CA ASP A 357 24.99 -18.04 -11.25
C ASP A 357 24.80 -16.50 -11.16
N GLY A 358 24.74 -15.92 -9.95
CA GLY A 358 24.51 -14.50 -9.74
C GLY A 358 25.31 -13.86 -8.61
N GLU A 359 25.66 -12.57 -8.76
CA GLU A 359 26.22 -11.80 -7.65
C GLU A 359 25.15 -11.54 -6.59
N ILE A 360 25.33 -12.12 -5.41
CA ILE A 360 24.45 -11.90 -4.25
C ILE A 360 24.63 -10.47 -3.74
N ALA A 361 23.53 -9.83 -3.32
CA ALA A 361 23.56 -8.55 -2.62
C ALA A 361 24.45 -8.62 -1.36
N SER A 362 25.14 -7.52 -1.06
CA SER A 362 25.79 -7.35 0.24
C SER A 362 24.72 -7.31 1.31
N VAL A 363 24.65 -8.37 2.11
CA VAL A 363 23.71 -8.51 3.22
C VAL A 363 24.26 -9.54 4.21
N ALA A 364 24.07 -9.25 5.49
CA ALA A 364 24.32 -10.20 6.55
C ALA A 364 23.12 -10.32 7.47
N TYR A 365 22.88 -11.54 7.93
CA TYR A 365 21.78 -11.88 8.80
C TYR A 365 22.28 -12.17 10.21
N ARG A 366 21.66 -11.54 11.20
CA ARG A 366 21.86 -11.84 12.62
C ARG A 366 20.59 -12.38 13.22
N TYR A 367 20.66 -13.58 13.76
CA TYR A 367 19.56 -14.19 14.48
C TYR A 367 19.72 -13.81 15.94
N LYS A 368 18.81 -12.97 16.43
CA LYS A 368 18.89 -12.39 17.76
C LYS A 368 17.75 -12.88 18.63
N LYS A 369 18.03 -12.99 19.93
CA LYS A 369 17.08 -13.43 20.96
C LYS A 369 16.75 -12.31 21.93
N TRP A 370 15.46 -12.16 22.25
CA TRP A 370 14.98 -11.26 23.29
C TRP A 370 14.08 -12.01 24.28
N ASP A 371 14.31 -11.78 25.57
CA ASP A 371 13.37 -12.14 26.62
C ASP A 371 12.34 -11.01 26.78
N LEU A 372 11.08 -11.29 26.44
CA LEU A 372 9.99 -10.34 26.58
C LEU A 372 9.27 -10.46 27.93
N GLY A 373 9.74 -11.34 28.83
CA GLY A 373 9.13 -11.66 30.11
C GLY A 373 7.97 -12.65 30.00
N GLY A 374 7.49 -13.17 31.13
CA GLY A 374 6.33 -14.07 31.17
C GLY A 374 6.49 -15.34 30.33
N GLY A 375 7.72 -15.84 30.20
CA GLY A 375 8.05 -17.04 29.42
C GLY A 375 8.09 -16.83 27.90
N ILE A 376 7.99 -15.60 27.40
CA ILE A 376 8.07 -15.32 25.95
C ILE A 376 9.50 -15.00 25.55
N THR A 377 10.06 -15.80 24.66
CA THR A 377 11.39 -15.64 24.07
C THR A 377 11.26 -15.47 22.57
N LEU A 378 11.47 -14.24 22.11
CA LEU A 378 11.45 -13.87 20.69
C LEU A 378 12.80 -14.18 20.06
N VAL A 379 12.78 -14.87 18.92
CA VAL A 379 13.91 -15.04 18.02
C VAL A 379 13.57 -14.34 16.71
N SER A 380 14.45 -13.45 16.25
CA SER A 380 14.24 -12.77 14.97
C SER A 380 15.48 -12.72 14.11
N ARG A 381 15.28 -12.88 12.80
CA ARG A 381 16.30 -12.58 11.79
C ARG A 381 16.32 -11.07 11.53
N CYS A 382 17.45 -10.44 11.83
CA CYS A 382 17.74 -9.05 11.53
C CYS A 382 18.82 -8.93 10.46
N GLU A 383 18.89 -7.79 9.79
CA GLU A 383 19.77 -7.58 8.64
C GLU A 383 20.68 -6.34 8.79
N HIS A 384 21.90 -6.47 8.28
CA HIS A 384 22.80 -5.35 8.01
C HIS A 384 23.13 -5.31 6.53
N ASP A 385 23.28 -4.11 5.98
CA ASP A 385 23.53 -3.90 4.55
C ASP A 385 25.03 -3.75 4.22
N ALA A 386 25.81 -3.17 5.16
CA ALA A 386 27.23 -2.90 4.94
C ALA A 386 28.04 -2.73 6.24
N VAL A 387 29.36 -2.65 6.09
CA VAL A 387 30.28 -2.23 7.15
C VAL A 387 31.06 -0.97 6.78
N VAL A 388 31.46 -0.18 7.77
CA VAL A 388 32.41 0.92 7.59
C VAL A 388 33.45 0.90 8.69
N GLN A 389 34.71 1.09 8.32
CA GLN A 389 35.78 1.22 9.31
C GLN A 389 35.84 2.68 9.79
N SER A 390 35.75 2.89 11.09
CA SER A 390 35.95 4.19 11.73
C SER A 390 37.41 4.66 11.57
N PRO A 391 37.70 5.96 11.72
CA PRO A 391 39.08 6.45 11.75
C PRO A 391 39.95 5.79 12.84
N ASN A 392 39.32 5.28 13.89
CA ASN A 392 39.99 4.60 15.02
C ASN A 392 40.25 3.11 14.74
N GLY A 393 39.84 2.59 13.58
CA GLY A 393 40.00 1.19 13.20
C GLY A 393 38.83 0.27 13.60
N GLU A 394 37.90 0.74 14.45
CA GLU A 394 36.69 0.00 14.84
C GLU A 394 35.73 -0.18 13.65
N LEU A 395 35.19 -1.37 13.49
CA LEU A 395 34.16 -1.68 12.50
C LEU A 395 32.79 -1.25 13.00
N GLN A 396 32.03 -0.58 12.13
CA GLN A 396 30.66 -0.16 12.38
C GLN A 396 29.73 -0.80 11.35
N PHE A 397 28.59 -1.32 11.82
CA PHE A 397 27.56 -1.94 10.99
C PHE A 397 26.52 -0.92 10.56
N LEU A 398 26.09 -1.01 9.31
CA LEU A 398 25.23 -0.04 8.67
C LEU A 398 23.92 -0.66 8.20
N THR A 399 22.82 0.07 8.43
CA THR A 399 21.58 -0.10 7.69
C THR A 399 21.48 1.02 6.66
N ILE A 400 21.31 0.70 5.37
CA ILE A 400 21.32 1.63 4.24
C ILE A 400 19.95 1.62 3.58
N LYS A 401 19.27 2.77 3.56
CA LYS A 401 17.96 2.92 2.92
C LYS A 401 17.92 4.18 2.05
N ALA A 402 17.06 4.22 1.05
CA ALA A 402 16.95 5.33 0.11
C ALA A 402 15.60 6.04 0.20
N LEU A 403 15.63 7.34 0.48
CA LEU A 403 14.49 8.23 0.27
C LEU A 403 14.42 8.61 -1.21
N ASN A 404 13.20 8.66 -1.74
CA ASN A 404 12.94 8.96 -3.15
C ASN A 404 12.06 10.21 -3.34
N GLU A 405 12.49 11.12 -4.23
CA GLU A 405 11.69 12.25 -4.74
C GLU A 405 11.24 11.95 -6.17
N TRP A 406 9.92 11.99 -6.39
CA TRP A 406 9.30 11.80 -7.70
C TRP A 406 8.95 13.17 -8.32
N ASP A 407 7.76 13.72 -8.05
CA ASP A 407 7.34 15.06 -8.45
C ASP A 407 6.99 15.89 -7.20
N SER A 408 7.89 16.78 -6.79
CA SER A 408 7.72 17.59 -5.59
C SER A 408 6.54 18.56 -5.66
N LYS A 409 6.12 18.99 -6.87
CA LYS A 409 4.98 19.89 -7.03
C LYS A 409 3.67 19.13 -6.86
N LEU A 410 3.55 17.95 -7.46
CA LEU A 410 2.38 17.09 -7.31
C LEU A 410 2.28 16.49 -5.90
N ALA A 411 3.42 16.13 -5.30
CA ALA A 411 3.49 15.63 -3.92
C ALA A 411 3.21 16.70 -2.86
N ASN A 412 3.07 17.98 -3.26
CA ASN A 412 3.04 19.14 -2.36
C ASN A 412 4.21 19.11 -1.35
N GLY A 413 5.39 18.76 -1.86
CA GLY A 413 6.63 18.60 -1.13
C GLY A 413 7.61 19.75 -1.34
N VAL A 414 8.74 19.65 -0.66
CA VAL A 414 9.86 20.58 -0.81
C VAL A 414 10.78 20.07 -1.93
N GLU A 415 11.17 20.92 -2.87
CA GLU A 415 12.06 20.53 -3.98
C GLU A 415 13.50 20.33 -3.49
N TRP A 416 14.03 19.11 -3.61
CA TRP A 416 15.30 18.72 -2.98
C TRP A 416 16.50 19.45 -3.57
N ARG A 417 16.58 19.57 -4.91
CA ARG A 417 17.71 20.23 -5.59
C ARG A 417 17.93 21.68 -5.13
N GLN A 418 16.88 22.37 -4.68
CA GLN A 418 16.97 23.73 -4.17
C GLN A 418 17.23 23.80 -2.66
N LYS A 419 16.84 22.77 -1.90
CA LYS A 419 16.68 22.86 -0.44
C LYS A 419 17.56 21.90 0.36
N LEU A 420 18.11 20.85 -0.24
CA LEU A 420 18.90 19.85 0.48
C LEU A 420 20.18 20.43 1.10
N ASP A 421 20.83 21.37 0.41
CA ASP A 421 22.09 22.01 0.86
C ASP A 421 21.85 23.14 1.87
N ILE A 422 20.72 23.85 1.77
CA ILE A 422 20.45 25.06 2.57
C ILE A 422 19.51 24.75 3.75
N GLN A 423 18.52 23.87 3.55
CA GLN A 423 17.42 23.58 4.47
C GLN A 423 17.21 22.08 4.63
N ARG A 424 18.31 21.35 4.87
CA ARG A 424 18.33 19.89 5.04
C ARG A 424 17.29 19.37 6.03
N GLY A 425 17.18 20.03 7.19
CA GLY A 425 16.19 19.68 8.21
C GLY A 425 14.74 19.86 7.75
N ALA A 426 14.46 20.83 6.87
CA ALA A 426 13.12 21.03 6.32
C ALA A 426 12.74 19.93 5.32
N VAL A 427 13.70 19.47 4.51
CA VAL A 427 13.50 18.32 3.62
C VAL A 427 13.19 17.07 4.45
N LEU A 428 14.02 16.76 5.46
CA LEU A 428 13.79 15.62 6.33
C LEU A 428 12.45 15.71 7.07
N ALA A 429 12.09 16.88 7.61
CA ALA A 429 10.80 17.06 8.29
C ALA A 429 9.60 16.83 7.35
N ASN A 430 9.72 17.23 6.08
CA ASN A 430 8.70 16.94 5.07
C ASN A 430 8.60 15.43 4.78
N GLU A 431 9.73 14.74 4.65
CA GLU A 431 9.76 13.29 4.46
C GLU A 431 9.21 12.53 5.66
N LEU A 432 9.56 12.93 6.88
CA LEU A 432 9.03 12.35 8.11
C LEU A 432 7.51 12.48 8.20
N ARG A 433 6.93 13.57 7.71
CA ARG A 433 5.48 13.76 7.67
C ARG A 433 4.82 12.90 6.59
N ASN A 434 5.39 12.82 5.39
CA ASN A 434 4.76 12.15 4.25
C ASN A 434 5.02 10.64 4.19
N ASN A 435 6.08 10.16 4.83
CA ASN A 435 6.54 8.77 4.79
C ASN A 435 6.72 8.20 6.22
N ALA A 436 5.87 8.62 7.17
CA ALA A 436 6.07 8.37 8.59
C ALA A 436 6.16 6.88 8.96
N CYS A 437 5.34 6.03 8.32
CA CYS A 437 5.35 4.58 8.52
C CYS A 437 6.66 3.97 7.99
N LYS A 438 7.02 4.27 6.73
CA LYS A 438 8.24 3.78 6.08
C LYS A 438 9.51 4.09 6.89
N LEU A 439 9.69 5.34 7.31
CA LEU A 439 10.88 5.74 8.08
C LEU A 439 10.89 5.11 9.48
N ALA A 440 9.72 4.94 10.11
CA ALA A 440 9.63 4.24 11.40
C ALA A 440 10.03 2.76 11.27
N LYS A 441 9.54 2.05 10.24
CA LYS A 441 9.90 0.65 9.98
C LYS A 441 11.41 0.47 9.80
N TRP A 442 12.05 1.30 8.98
CA TRP A 442 13.50 1.26 8.80
C TRP A 442 14.28 1.55 10.07
N THR A 443 13.79 2.46 10.90
CA THR A 443 14.42 2.78 12.18
C THR A 443 14.32 1.60 13.15
N VAL A 444 13.16 0.92 13.20
CA VAL A 444 12.98 -0.30 13.99
C VAL A 444 13.89 -1.42 13.49
N GLN A 445 13.97 -1.66 12.17
CA GLN A 445 14.91 -2.65 11.61
C GLN A 445 16.35 -2.39 12.06
N ALA A 446 16.82 -1.15 11.95
CA ALA A 446 18.18 -0.78 12.39
C ALA A 446 18.39 -0.94 13.91
N LEU A 447 17.36 -0.67 14.73
CA LEU A 447 17.41 -0.86 16.18
C LEU A 447 17.41 -2.36 16.56
N LEU A 448 16.59 -3.17 15.91
CA LEU A 448 16.53 -4.62 16.16
C LEU A 448 17.85 -5.29 15.75
N ALA A 449 18.39 -4.91 14.58
CA ALA A 449 19.69 -5.40 14.12
C ALA A 449 20.86 -4.99 15.04
N GLY A 450 20.72 -3.89 15.79
CA GLY A 450 21.83 -3.30 16.54
C GLY A 450 22.83 -2.61 15.62
N SER A 451 22.35 -1.95 14.56
CA SER A 451 23.20 -1.19 13.65
C SER A 451 23.77 0.05 14.34
N ASP A 452 25.06 0.31 14.16
CA ASP A 452 25.73 1.51 14.70
C ASP A 452 25.20 2.79 14.06
N GLN A 453 24.93 2.73 12.75
CA GLN A 453 24.38 3.84 11.99
C GLN A 453 23.32 3.38 11.00
N ILE A 454 22.32 4.23 10.81
CA ILE A 454 21.42 4.19 9.66
C ILE A 454 21.81 5.30 8.68
N LYS A 455 22.02 4.94 7.41
CA LYS A 455 22.36 5.86 6.32
C LYS A 455 21.19 5.99 5.35
N PHE A 456 20.84 7.24 5.05
CA PHE A 456 19.81 7.60 4.08
C PHE A 456 20.42 8.21 2.81
N GLY A 457 20.08 7.64 1.66
CA GLY A 457 20.28 8.26 0.36
C GLY A 457 19.14 9.17 -0.01
N TYR A 458 19.42 10.33 -0.61
CA TYR A 458 18.44 11.20 -1.23
C TYR A 458 18.50 11.02 -2.74
N VAL A 459 17.58 10.24 -3.29
CA VAL A 459 17.52 9.92 -4.71
C VAL A 459 16.32 10.63 -5.35
N SER A 460 16.53 11.34 -6.45
CA SER A 460 15.46 12.05 -7.18
C SER A 460 15.45 11.61 -8.62
N ARG A 461 14.28 11.60 -9.28
CA ARG A 461 14.20 11.42 -10.74
C ARG A 461 15.06 12.49 -11.43
N SER A 462 15.69 12.14 -12.56
CA SER A 462 16.40 13.13 -13.39
C SER A 462 15.43 14.15 -13.99
N HIS A 463 14.24 13.67 -14.39
CA HIS A 463 13.14 14.50 -14.86
C HIS A 463 11.82 13.99 -14.24
N VAL A 464 10.96 14.88 -13.72
CA VAL A 464 9.77 14.50 -12.93
C VAL A 464 8.79 13.57 -13.66
N ARG A 465 8.80 13.60 -15.00
CA ARG A 465 7.95 12.77 -15.88
C ARG A 465 8.61 11.48 -16.38
N ASP A 466 9.83 11.19 -15.95
CA ASP A 466 10.60 10.02 -16.36
C ASP A 466 11.05 9.24 -15.12
N SER A 467 10.47 8.07 -14.92
CA SER A 467 10.80 7.15 -13.81
C SER A 467 11.94 6.18 -14.16
N SER A 468 12.55 6.27 -15.34
CA SER A 468 13.63 5.36 -15.76
C SER A 468 15.03 5.80 -15.31
N LYS A 469 15.20 7.08 -14.95
CA LYS A 469 16.50 7.67 -14.62
C LYS A 469 16.45 8.43 -13.31
N HIS A 470 17.41 8.14 -12.45
CA HIS A 470 17.53 8.75 -11.13
C HIS A 470 18.94 9.26 -10.85
N VAL A 471 19.04 10.21 -9.94
CA VAL A 471 20.30 10.78 -9.47
C VAL A 471 20.32 10.83 -7.95
N ILE A 472 21.48 10.56 -7.38
CA ILE A 472 21.79 10.66 -5.96
C ILE A 472 22.19 12.12 -5.69
N LEU A 473 21.39 12.82 -4.89
CA LEU A 473 21.59 14.21 -4.52
C LEU A 473 22.43 14.37 -3.25
N GLY A 474 22.55 13.31 -2.45
CA GLY A 474 23.39 13.29 -1.26
C GLY A 474 23.04 12.15 -0.31
N THR A 475 23.82 12.02 0.74
CA THR A 475 23.59 11.04 1.81
C THR A 475 23.57 11.72 3.18
N GLN A 476 22.88 11.10 4.13
CA GLN A 476 22.86 11.51 5.54
C GLN A 476 23.00 10.27 6.42
N GLN A 477 23.59 10.45 7.60
CA GLN A 477 23.79 9.37 8.56
C GLN A 477 23.24 9.77 9.92
N TYR A 478 22.68 8.81 10.63
CA TYR A 478 22.15 8.97 11.98
C TYR A 478 22.50 7.74 12.81
N LYS A 479 22.61 7.92 14.14
CA LYS A 479 22.50 6.78 15.04
C LYS A 479 21.02 6.38 15.16
N PRO A 480 20.66 5.09 15.09
CA PRO A 480 19.26 4.67 15.13
C PRO A 480 18.50 5.15 16.38
N THR A 481 19.15 5.15 17.55
CA THR A 481 18.56 5.62 18.82
C THR A 481 18.25 7.12 18.84
N GLU A 482 19.17 7.93 18.30
CA GLU A 482 18.98 9.38 18.14
C GLU A 482 17.88 9.66 17.11
N PHE A 483 17.86 8.93 16.00
CA PHE A 483 16.85 9.09 14.96
C PHE A 483 15.46 8.68 15.45
N ALA A 484 15.34 7.56 16.19
CA ALA A 484 14.09 7.14 16.81
C ALA A 484 13.47 8.25 17.68
N THR A 485 14.32 8.93 18.46
CA THR A 485 13.89 10.08 19.27
C THR A 485 13.41 11.25 18.39
N GLN A 486 14.12 11.57 17.31
CA GLN A 486 13.73 12.64 16.36
C GLN A 486 12.39 12.37 15.69
N ILE A 487 12.07 11.11 15.40
CA ILE A 487 10.82 10.71 14.73
C ILE A 487 9.70 10.36 15.73
N ASN A 488 9.90 10.62 17.02
CA ASN A 488 8.98 10.31 18.11
C ASN A 488 8.58 8.82 18.16
N LEU A 489 9.52 7.92 17.88
CA LEU A 489 9.36 6.47 17.98
C LEU A 489 9.80 6.00 19.36
N ASN A 490 8.86 5.43 20.12
CA ASN A 490 9.13 4.88 21.45
C ASN A 490 9.21 3.34 21.37
N MET A 491 10.38 2.78 21.67
CA MET A 491 10.58 1.32 21.66
C MET A 491 9.77 0.60 22.73
N ASP A 492 9.50 1.22 23.89
CA ASP A 492 8.64 0.60 24.91
C ASP A 492 7.22 0.41 24.37
N ASN A 493 6.72 1.37 23.59
CA ASN A 493 5.42 1.24 22.93
C ASN A 493 5.45 0.18 21.82
N ALA A 494 6.49 0.17 21.00
CA ALA A 494 6.69 -0.84 19.96
C ALA A 494 6.68 -2.28 20.53
N TRP A 495 7.45 -2.51 21.60
CA TRP A 495 7.47 -3.78 22.32
C TRP A 495 6.13 -4.10 22.98
N GLY A 496 5.44 -3.09 23.54
CA GLY A 496 4.11 -3.25 24.12
C GLY A 496 3.06 -3.69 23.11
N ILE A 497 3.09 -3.14 21.89
CA ILE A 497 2.20 -3.54 20.78
C ILE A 497 2.47 -5.00 20.40
N LEU A 498 3.73 -5.35 20.15
CA LEU A 498 4.11 -6.72 19.79
C LEU A 498 3.69 -7.72 20.87
N ARG A 499 3.98 -7.40 22.14
CA ARG A 499 3.65 -8.26 23.28
C ARG A 499 2.15 -8.49 23.42
N CYS A 500 1.34 -7.45 23.25
CA CYS A 500 -0.11 -7.55 23.28
C CYS A 500 -0.62 -8.57 22.25
N ILE A 501 -0.12 -8.51 21.02
CA ILE A 501 -0.51 -9.45 19.95
C ILE A 501 -0.06 -10.88 20.28
N ILE A 502 1.19 -11.06 20.75
CA ILE A 502 1.69 -12.38 21.17
C ILE A 502 0.81 -12.98 22.28
N ASP A 503 0.48 -12.21 23.32
CA ASP A 503 -0.32 -12.70 24.45
C ASP A 503 -1.77 -13.06 24.03
N ILE A 504 -2.32 -12.40 23.01
CA ILE A 504 -3.65 -12.74 22.47
C ILE A 504 -3.58 -14.08 21.73
N VAL A 505 -2.60 -14.24 20.83
CA VAL A 505 -2.47 -15.44 19.99
C VAL A 505 -2.04 -16.65 20.81
N MET A 506 -1.16 -16.48 21.81
CA MET A 506 -0.74 -17.58 22.71
C MET A 506 -1.92 -18.21 23.48
N LYS A 507 -3.01 -17.46 23.70
CA LYS A 507 -4.23 -17.96 24.36
C LYS A 507 -5.17 -18.70 23.42
N GLN A 508 -4.95 -18.60 22.11
CA GLN A 508 -5.77 -19.29 21.12
C GLN A 508 -5.32 -20.74 20.95
N LYS A 509 -6.15 -21.51 20.24
CA LYS A 509 -5.83 -22.90 19.88
C LYS A 509 -4.69 -22.92 18.85
N ASP A 510 -4.21 -24.11 18.54
CA ASP A 510 -3.29 -24.27 17.42
C ASP A 510 -4.07 -24.08 16.10
N GLY A 511 -3.42 -23.48 15.11
CA GLY A 511 -4.03 -23.13 13.83
C GLY A 511 -3.41 -21.88 13.20
N LYS A 512 -4.01 -21.43 12.09
CA LYS A 512 -3.60 -20.22 11.37
C LYS A 512 -4.44 -19.01 11.75
N TYR A 513 -3.76 -17.88 11.92
CA TYR A 513 -4.34 -16.58 12.23
C TYR A 513 -3.88 -15.54 11.22
N LEU A 514 -4.66 -14.48 11.06
CA LEU A 514 -4.30 -13.34 10.23
C LEU A 514 -4.50 -12.04 11.00
N ILE A 515 -3.42 -11.29 11.18
CA ILE A 515 -3.52 -9.89 11.61
C ILE A 515 -3.52 -9.00 10.38
N MET A 516 -4.53 -8.16 10.25
CA MET A 516 -4.60 -7.19 9.14
C MET A 516 -4.93 -5.79 9.64
N LYS A 517 -4.43 -4.79 8.93
CA LYS A 517 -4.83 -3.41 9.11
C LYS A 517 -6.02 -3.09 8.22
N ASP A 518 -7.05 -2.45 8.79
CA ASP A 518 -8.22 -2.00 8.04
C ASP A 518 -7.86 -0.86 7.05
N PRO A 519 -8.14 -1.00 5.74
CA PRO A 519 -7.73 -0.01 4.74
C PRO A 519 -8.26 1.41 4.96
N ASN A 520 -9.40 1.54 5.63
CA ASN A 520 -10.14 2.81 5.74
C ASN A 520 -10.31 3.29 7.19
N LYS A 521 -10.08 2.42 8.18
CA LYS A 521 -10.18 2.76 9.61
C LYS A 521 -8.82 2.60 10.32
N PRO A 522 -8.50 3.46 11.32
CA PRO A 522 -7.26 3.37 12.09
C PRO A 522 -7.34 2.26 13.16
N MET A 523 -7.43 1.01 12.71
CA MET A 523 -7.49 -0.18 13.55
C MET A 523 -6.85 -1.39 12.86
N ILE A 524 -6.41 -2.34 13.67
CA ILE A 524 -6.01 -3.69 13.23
C ILE A 524 -7.06 -4.70 13.73
N ARG A 525 -7.23 -5.78 12.98
CA ARG A 525 -8.09 -6.90 13.35
C ARG A 525 -7.29 -8.20 13.29
N LEU A 526 -7.52 -9.06 14.27
CA LEU A 526 -6.98 -10.41 14.31
C LEU A 526 -8.12 -11.39 13.96
N TYR A 527 -7.89 -12.23 12.96
CA TYR A 527 -8.81 -13.26 12.51
C TYR A 527 -8.26 -14.65 12.78
N ASP A 528 -9.15 -15.55 13.14
CA ASP A 528 -8.99 -17.00 13.05
C ASP A 528 -9.40 -17.42 11.64
N ILE A 529 -8.49 -18.09 10.92
CA ILE A 529 -8.68 -18.47 9.51
C ILE A 529 -8.52 -19.98 9.37
N PRO A 530 -9.27 -20.65 8.45
CA PRO A 530 -9.07 -22.07 8.18
C PRO A 530 -7.62 -22.37 7.79
N ASP A 531 -7.08 -23.51 8.23
CA ASP A 531 -5.67 -23.88 8.01
C ASP A 531 -5.31 -23.95 6.50
N ASN A 532 -6.25 -24.35 5.65
CA ASN A 532 -6.05 -24.40 4.20
C ASN A 532 -6.05 -23.00 3.53
N THR A 533 -6.30 -21.93 4.30
CA THR A 533 -6.30 -20.57 3.75
C THR A 533 -4.88 -20.19 3.35
N PHE A 534 -4.70 -19.80 2.08
CA PHE A 534 -3.42 -19.50 1.43
C PHE A 534 -2.55 -20.72 1.09
N GLU A 535 -3.02 -21.94 1.34
CA GLU A 535 -2.46 -23.12 0.71
C GLU A 535 -3.00 -23.17 -0.72
N SER A 536 -2.10 -23.23 -1.72
CA SER A 536 -2.50 -23.48 -3.09
C SER A 536 -3.21 -24.84 -3.14
N GLU A 537 -4.48 -24.86 -3.55
CA GLU A 537 -5.17 -26.10 -3.89
C GLU A 537 -4.28 -26.90 -4.86
N GLY A 538 -4.12 -28.19 -4.55
CA GLY A 538 -3.03 -29.03 -5.03
C GLY A 538 -2.84 -29.05 -6.54
N GLU A 539 -1.57 -29.28 -6.90
CA GLU A 539 -1.13 -29.99 -8.10
C GLU A 539 -2.03 -31.21 -8.36
N ASP A 540 -3.12 -31.03 -9.10
CA ASP A 540 -3.93 -32.11 -9.69
C ASP A 540 -4.76 -31.51 -10.84
N GLU A 541 -4.14 -31.27 -12.00
CA GLU A 541 -4.75 -31.49 -13.32
C GLU A 541 -3.69 -31.47 -14.44
N SER A 542 -3.31 -32.68 -14.85
CA SER A 542 -2.83 -33.09 -16.19
C SER A 542 -1.56 -32.48 -16.80
N ASP A 543 -0.55 -33.34 -16.94
CA ASP A 543 0.49 -33.30 -17.98
C ASP A 543 -0.13 -33.08 -19.37
N GLU A 544 -0.01 -31.87 -19.92
CA GLU A 544 0.19 -31.64 -21.36
C GLU A 544 1.22 -30.54 -21.57
N ASP A 545 2.24 -30.87 -22.38
CA ASP A 545 3.43 -30.08 -22.71
C ASP A 545 3.19 -28.57 -22.87
N SER A 546 3.71 -27.80 -21.91
CA SER A 546 4.04 -26.39 -22.10
C SER A 546 5.49 -26.16 -21.68
N PRO A 547 6.32 -25.45 -22.47
CA PRO A 547 7.73 -25.31 -22.16
C PRO A 547 7.89 -24.51 -20.86
N GLN A 548 8.61 -25.09 -19.91
CA GLN A 548 9.02 -24.48 -18.64
C GLN A 548 9.80 -23.18 -18.89
N ASP A 549 9.13 -22.04 -18.80
CA ASP A 549 9.78 -20.77 -18.51
C ASP A 549 9.97 -20.68 -17.00
N ASN A 550 11.22 -20.90 -16.58
CA ASN A 550 11.70 -20.71 -15.22
C ASN A 550 11.58 -19.21 -14.86
N ALA A 551 10.41 -18.80 -14.37
CA ALA A 551 10.14 -17.46 -13.88
C ALA A 551 10.73 -17.27 -12.47
N ASN A 552 12.05 -17.41 -12.35
CA ASN A 552 12.80 -16.67 -11.35
C ASN A 552 12.62 -15.17 -11.61
N PHE A 553 12.74 -14.38 -10.54
CA PHE A 553 12.50 -12.94 -10.35
C PHE A 553 13.08 -11.95 -11.41
N HIS A 554 13.63 -12.44 -12.52
CA HIS A 554 14.33 -11.72 -13.58
C HIS A 554 13.43 -11.01 -14.60
N SER A 555 12.11 -11.24 -14.61
CA SER A 555 11.22 -10.77 -15.71
C SER A 555 10.49 -9.43 -15.47
N LEU A 556 10.65 -8.74 -14.33
CA LEU A 556 9.96 -7.45 -14.12
C LEU A 556 10.54 -6.27 -14.91
N TYR A 557 11.64 -6.47 -15.65
CA TYR A 557 12.29 -5.44 -16.44
C TYR A 557 12.45 -5.88 -17.89
N SER A 558 11.51 -5.47 -18.76
CA SER A 558 11.71 -5.60 -20.20
C SER A 558 12.80 -4.62 -20.66
N TYR A 559 14.01 -5.14 -20.87
CA TYR A 559 15.11 -4.40 -21.47
C TYR A 559 14.90 -4.26 -22.98
N ASN A 560 14.48 -3.08 -23.43
CA ASN A 560 14.59 -2.72 -24.84
C ASN A 560 16.05 -2.37 -25.18
N ALA A 561 16.87 -3.39 -25.41
CA ALA A 561 18.18 -3.23 -26.01
C ALA A 561 18.04 -3.20 -27.55
N SER A 562 17.65 -2.06 -28.11
CA SER A 562 17.72 -1.83 -29.56
C SER A 562 17.83 -0.35 -29.92
N ALA A 563 19.06 0.18 -29.89
CA ALA A 563 19.50 1.23 -30.82
C ALA A 563 21.03 1.45 -30.69
N LYS A 564 21.81 0.59 -31.35
CA LYS A 564 23.08 1.02 -31.96
C LYS A 564 22.81 1.32 -33.43
N ARG A 565 22.87 2.60 -33.80
CA ARG A 565 23.50 3.09 -35.04
C ARG A 565 24.08 4.46 -34.77
#